data_AF-A0A820T0W5-F1
#
_entry.id   AF-A0A820T0W5-F1
#
_cell.length_a   1.000
_cell.length_b   1.000
_cell.length_c   1.000
_cell.angle_alpha   90.00
_cell.angle_beta   90.00
_cell.angle_gamma   90.00
#
_symmetry.space_group_name_H-M   'P 1'
#
loop_
_entity.id
_entity.type
_entity.pdbx_description
1 polymer ?
#
loop_
_entity_poly.entity_id
_entity_poly.type
_entity_poly.pdbx_seq_one_letter_code
_entity_poly.pdbx_strand_id
1 'polypeptide(L)'
;MHEVEQAEIDRTKREKRAPPSLRMIFDINHGIHDRRLYNVPTANEVAAVFVGEDSEIPTYQHIAIHPRGQGLQKIQIIDPNCDPMTYPLLFPRGDKGWYPELEKIDQLRNRRRVSMLQFYSYRLAIRPTFSAIHYGGKLFQQYIINADVKTE
;
A
#
# COMPACT_ATOMS: atom_id res chain seq x y z
N MET A 1 -19.86 7.67 -12.37
CA MET A 1 -18.91 8.68 -11.85
C MET A 1 -18.14 9.35 -12.98
N HIS A 2 -17.46 8.61 -13.85
CA HIS A 2 -16.74 9.18 -15.01
C HIS A 2 -17.66 9.97 -15.97
N GLU A 3 -18.86 9.46 -16.25
CA GLU A 3 -19.84 10.18 -17.09
C GLU A 3 -20.30 11.51 -16.49
N VAL A 4 -20.42 11.56 -15.16
CA VAL A 4 -20.83 12.77 -14.42
C VAL A 4 -19.68 13.79 -14.37
N GLU A 5 -18.45 13.30 -14.22
CA GLU A 5 -17.24 14.11 -14.30
C GLU A 5 -17.06 14.73 -15.69
N GLN A 6 -17.25 13.94 -16.74
CA GLN A 6 -17.13 14.40 -18.12
C GLN A 6 -18.19 15.46 -18.47
N ALA A 7 -19.43 15.26 -18.01
CA ALA A 7 -20.50 16.23 -18.19
C ALA A 7 -20.22 17.56 -17.49
N GLU A 8 -19.61 17.54 -16.29
CA GLU A 8 -19.26 18.75 -15.54
C GLU A 8 -18.03 19.46 -16.13
N ILE A 9 -17.06 18.72 -16.67
CA ILE A 9 -15.94 19.27 -17.44
C ILE A 9 -16.45 20.02 -18.68
N ASP A 10 -17.43 19.46 -19.37
CA ASP A 10 -17.99 20.10 -20.56
C ASP A 10 -18.87 21.31 -20.22
N ARG A 11 -19.54 21.28 -19.06
CA ARG A 11 -20.29 22.42 -18.53
C ARG A 11 -19.39 23.58 -18.13
N THR A 12 -18.30 23.30 -17.44
CA THR A 12 -17.32 24.31 -16.99
C THR A 12 -16.59 24.99 -18.15
N LYS A 13 -16.33 24.25 -19.24
CA LYS A 13 -15.85 24.82 -20.51
C LYS A 13 -16.86 25.77 -21.16
N ARG A 14 -18.14 25.43 -21.17
CA ARG A 14 -19.21 26.30 -21.74
C ARG A 14 -19.39 27.59 -20.93
N GLU A 15 -19.26 27.49 -19.62
CA GLU A 15 -19.44 28.60 -18.68
C GLU A 15 -18.14 29.40 -18.44
N LYS A 16 -17.03 29.04 -19.12
CA LYS A 16 -15.68 29.64 -18.95
C LYS A 16 -15.23 29.74 -17.50
N ARG A 17 -15.58 28.74 -16.71
CA ARG A 17 -15.28 28.63 -15.28
C ARG A 17 -14.28 27.50 -15.07
N ALA A 18 -13.37 27.66 -14.10
CA ALA A 18 -12.49 26.58 -13.70
C ALA A 18 -13.30 25.46 -13.01
N PRO A 19 -13.03 24.17 -13.28
CA PRO A 19 -13.73 23.08 -12.63
C PRO A 19 -13.55 23.16 -11.10
N PRO A 20 -14.61 22.91 -10.31
CA PRO A 20 -14.53 22.97 -8.87
C PRO A 20 -13.51 21.94 -8.36
N SER A 21 -12.49 22.40 -7.63
CA SER A 21 -11.59 21.51 -6.92
C SER A 21 -12.35 20.87 -5.76
N LEU A 22 -12.72 19.62 -5.92
CA LEU A 22 -13.31 18.81 -4.85
C LEU A 22 -12.20 18.33 -3.93
N ARG A 23 -12.15 18.90 -2.73
CA ARG A 23 -11.35 18.38 -1.62
C ARG A 23 -12.30 17.70 -0.65
N MET A 24 -12.20 16.38 -0.53
CA MET A 24 -12.93 15.65 0.50
C MET A 24 -12.28 15.94 1.85
N ILE A 25 -13.01 16.61 2.74
CA ILE A 25 -12.59 16.91 4.12
C ILE A 25 -13.55 16.15 5.02
N PHE A 26 -13.03 15.23 5.83
CA PHE A 26 -13.81 14.47 6.78
C PHE A 26 -13.97 15.27 8.08
N ASP A 27 -15.20 15.64 8.43
CA ASP A 27 -15.56 16.15 9.75
C ASP A 27 -16.18 15.01 10.57
N ILE A 28 -15.54 14.66 11.69
CA ILE A 28 -15.90 13.51 12.54
C ILE A 28 -16.67 14.00 13.76
N ASN A 29 -17.73 14.77 13.54
CA ASN A 29 -18.68 15.08 14.60
C ASN A 29 -19.73 13.97 14.69
N HIS A 30 -19.62 13.21 15.78
CA HIS A 30 -20.36 12.00 16.06
C HIS A 30 -21.85 12.29 16.29
N GLY A 31 -22.72 11.61 15.54
CA GLY A 31 -24.16 11.76 15.73
C GLY A 31 -25.00 10.72 14.99
N ILE A 32 -25.15 9.54 15.60
CA ILE A 32 -26.43 8.83 15.72
C ILE A 32 -26.89 7.91 14.53
N HIS A 33 -26.99 6.62 14.90
CA HIS A 33 -27.86 5.52 14.42
C HIS A 33 -27.40 4.56 13.29
N ASP A 34 -27.06 3.35 13.75
CA ASP A 34 -26.97 2.07 13.03
C ASP A 34 -28.34 1.38 12.92
N ARG A 35 -28.62 0.74 11.77
CA ARG A 35 -29.41 -0.50 11.70
C ARG A 35 -29.08 -1.34 10.46
N ARG A 36 -27.95 -2.06 10.53
CA ARG A 36 -27.71 -3.45 10.06
C ARG A 36 -28.14 -3.80 8.63
N LEU A 37 -27.26 -3.46 7.68
CA LEU A 37 -26.90 -4.19 6.44
C LEU A 37 -25.69 -3.51 5.74
N TYR A 38 -25.35 -2.30 6.19
CA TYR A 38 -24.07 -1.61 5.97
C TYR A 38 -23.45 -1.39 7.35
N ASN A 39 -22.51 -2.23 7.76
CA ASN A 39 -21.75 -1.91 8.97
C ASN A 39 -20.93 -0.65 8.67
N VAL A 40 -21.11 0.40 9.46
CA VAL A 40 -20.18 1.53 9.47
C VAL A 40 -18.81 0.93 9.77
N PRO A 41 -17.77 1.21 8.96
CA PRO A 41 -16.46 0.60 9.17
C PRO A 41 -16.03 0.87 10.62
N THR A 42 -15.76 -0.21 11.36
CA THR A 42 -15.28 -0.17 12.75
C THR A 42 -13.84 0.33 12.85
N ALA A 43 -13.19 0.54 11.72
CA ALA A 43 -11.88 1.17 11.58
C ALA A 43 -12.03 2.46 10.75
N ASN A 44 -11.21 3.46 11.02
CA ASN A 44 -11.13 4.70 10.23
C ASN A 44 -10.48 4.48 8.85
N GLU A 45 -10.72 3.33 8.23
CA GLU A 45 -10.14 2.92 6.96
C GLU A 45 -11.21 3.04 5.87
N VAL A 46 -10.90 3.81 4.83
CA VAL A 46 -11.77 4.01 3.66
C VAL A 46 -11.15 3.26 2.49
N ALA A 47 -11.88 2.30 1.92
CA ALA A 47 -11.47 1.58 0.73
C ALA A 47 -12.16 2.19 -0.51
N ALA A 48 -11.38 2.52 -1.53
CA ALA A 48 -11.90 2.87 -2.85
C ALA A 48 -11.82 1.64 -3.76
N VAL A 49 -12.96 1.19 -4.29
CA VAL A 49 -13.01 0.08 -5.25
C VAL A 49 -12.92 0.66 -6.66
N PHE A 50 -11.83 0.37 -7.36
CA PHE A 50 -11.66 0.71 -8.76
C PHE A 50 -12.09 -0.47 -9.63
N VAL A 51 -13.01 -0.23 -10.57
CA VAL A 51 -13.39 -1.21 -11.60
C VAL A 51 -12.68 -0.79 -12.89
N GLY A 52 -11.63 -1.52 -13.27
CA GLY A 52 -10.95 -1.39 -14.56
C GLY A 52 -11.42 -2.45 -15.54
N GLU A 53 -11.27 -2.20 -16.85
CA GLU A 53 -11.69 -3.15 -17.90
C GLU A 53 -10.87 -4.46 -17.89
N ASP A 54 -9.61 -4.43 -17.42
CA ASP A 54 -8.70 -5.58 -17.54
C ASP A 54 -7.80 -5.81 -16.31
N SER A 55 -8.33 -5.99 -15.10
CA SER A 55 -7.52 -6.31 -13.89
C SER A 55 -6.29 -5.39 -13.68
N GLU A 56 -6.25 -4.21 -14.31
CA GLU A 56 -5.09 -3.33 -14.32
C GLU A 56 -5.02 -2.64 -12.96
N ILE A 57 -4.37 -3.33 -12.03
CA ILE A 57 -3.88 -2.72 -10.81
C ILE A 57 -3.00 -1.54 -11.23
N PRO A 58 -3.22 -0.32 -10.70
CA PRO A 58 -2.44 0.85 -11.10
C PRO A 58 -0.94 0.55 -10.97
N THR A 59 -0.20 0.69 -12.08
CA THR A 59 1.24 0.37 -12.17
C THR A 59 2.09 1.20 -11.20
N TYR A 60 1.54 2.31 -10.69
CA TYR A 60 2.23 3.27 -9.82
C TYR A 60 1.62 3.33 -8.43
N GLN A 61 1.95 2.34 -7.60
CA GLN A 61 1.60 2.35 -6.19
C GLN A 61 2.70 3.00 -5.37
N HIS A 62 2.30 3.91 -4.47
CA HIS A 62 3.19 4.60 -3.56
C HIS A 62 2.55 4.71 -2.19
N ILE A 63 3.38 4.74 -1.14
CA ILE A 63 2.94 5.11 0.20
C ILE A 63 3.36 6.54 0.49
N ALA A 64 2.45 7.31 1.09
CA ALA A 64 2.72 8.67 1.51
C ALA A 64 3.29 8.64 2.93
N ILE A 65 4.44 9.27 3.12
CA ILE A 65 5.15 9.32 4.39
C ILE A 65 5.32 10.77 4.81
N HIS A 66 5.26 11.04 6.10
CA HIS A 66 5.47 12.38 6.65
C HIS A 66 6.62 12.34 7.65
N PRO A 67 7.88 12.48 7.17
CA PRO A 67 9.03 12.47 8.06
C PRO A 67 9.01 13.67 9.00
N ARG A 68 9.46 13.49 10.24
CA ARG A 68 9.49 14.56 11.23
C ARG A 68 10.36 15.72 10.74
N GLY A 69 9.77 16.92 10.70
CA GLY A 69 10.45 18.14 10.26
C GLY A 69 10.60 18.26 8.73
N GLN A 70 9.94 17.40 7.95
CA GLN A 70 9.93 17.45 6.49
C GLN A 70 8.49 17.50 5.97
N GLY A 71 8.34 17.86 4.69
CA GLY A 71 7.04 17.81 4.02
C GLY A 71 6.56 16.38 3.76
N LEU A 72 5.32 16.26 3.28
CA LEU A 72 4.80 15.01 2.75
C LEU A 72 5.68 14.50 1.61
N GLN A 73 6.11 13.24 1.72
CA GLN A 73 6.90 12.55 0.71
C GLN A 73 6.16 11.31 0.24
N LYS A 74 6.52 10.82 -0.95
CA LYS A 74 5.97 9.58 -1.52
C LYS A 74 7.12 8.64 -1.78
N ILE A 75 7.00 7.41 -1.31
CA ILE A 75 7.95 6.34 -1.64
C ILE A 75 7.22 5.26 -2.44
N GLN A 76 7.91 4.70 -3.42
CA GLN A 76 7.37 3.66 -4.27
C GLN A 76 7.27 2.34 -3.48
N ILE A 77 6.38 1.44 -3.92
CA ILE A 77 6.28 0.11 -3.29
C ILE A 77 7.58 -0.71 -3.39
N ILE A 78 8.37 -0.47 -4.44
CA ILE A 78 9.68 -1.11 -4.64
C ILE A 78 10.80 -0.49 -3.80
N ASP A 79 10.50 0.55 -3.00
CA ASP A 79 11.48 1.15 -2.10
C ASP A 79 11.83 0.16 -0.98
N PRO A 80 13.12 -0.03 -0.64
CA PRO A 80 13.54 -0.92 0.44
C PRO A 80 12.94 -0.58 1.82
N ASN A 81 12.42 0.63 2.02
CA ASN A 81 11.76 1.05 3.25
C ASN A 81 10.25 0.83 3.22
N CYS A 82 9.65 0.43 2.09
CA CYS A 82 8.21 0.26 1.99
C CYS A 82 7.69 -0.78 3.01
N ASP A 83 8.24 -2.01 3.01
CA ASP A 83 7.78 -3.05 3.95
C ASP A 83 8.10 -2.73 5.41
N PRO A 84 9.32 -2.26 5.75
CA PRO A 84 9.64 -1.88 7.13
C PRO A 84 8.75 -0.75 7.68
N MET A 85 8.37 0.22 6.84
CA MET A 85 7.48 1.31 7.26
C MET A 85 6.01 0.87 7.34
N THR A 86 5.59 -0.08 6.51
CA THR A 86 4.23 -0.63 6.54
C THR A 86 4.04 -1.63 7.70
N TYR A 87 5.08 -2.40 8.03
CA TYR A 87 5.05 -3.43 9.06
C TYR A 87 6.15 -3.27 10.12
N PRO A 88 6.24 -2.14 10.85
CA PRO A 88 7.36 -1.88 11.77
C PRO A 88 7.60 -2.99 12.81
N LEU A 89 6.53 -3.63 13.28
CA LEU A 89 6.61 -4.73 14.25
C LEU A 89 7.26 -6.01 13.67
N LEU A 90 7.22 -6.21 12.35
CA LEU A 90 7.86 -7.35 11.67
C LEU A 90 9.31 -7.05 11.28
N PHE A 91 9.74 -5.79 11.38
CA PHE A 91 11.07 -5.29 11.09
C PHE A 91 11.66 -4.54 12.29
N PRO A 92 11.77 -5.16 13.48
CA PRO A 92 12.16 -4.48 14.71
C PRO A 92 13.59 -3.91 14.69
N ARG A 93 14.44 -4.37 13.75
CA ARG A 93 15.81 -3.88 13.56
C ARG A 93 15.92 -2.86 12.42
N GLY A 94 14.83 -2.55 11.73
CA GLY A 94 14.86 -1.71 10.53
C GLY A 94 15.57 -2.38 9.34
N ASP A 95 15.54 -3.71 9.27
CA ASP A 95 16.06 -4.44 8.10
C ASP A 95 15.31 -3.97 6.83
N LYS A 96 16.01 -3.90 5.69
CA LYS A 96 15.38 -3.49 4.42
C LYS A 96 14.40 -4.56 3.91
N GLY A 97 13.30 -4.10 3.31
CA GLY A 97 12.44 -4.89 2.45
C GLY A 97 13.10 -5.24 1.12
N TRP A 98 12.33 -5.85 0.22
CA TRP A 98 12.80 -6.13 -1.13
C TRP A 98 12.96 -4.84 -1.95
N TYR A 99 13.95 -4.81 -2.84
CA TYR A 99 14.15 -3.75 -3.83
C TYR A 99 14.85 -4.33 -5.08
N PRO A 100 14.75 -3.69 -6.26
CA PRO A 100 15.19 -4.28 -7.54
C PRO A 100 16.69 -4.63 -7.61
N GLU A 101 17.54 -3.88 -6.92
CA GLU A 101 18.99 -4.08 -6.89
C GLU A 101 19.45 -5.00 -5.74
N LEU A 102 18.53 -5.70 -5.07
CA LEU A 102 18.89 -6.68 -4.05
C LEU A 102 19.61 -7.88 -4.70
N GLU A 103 20.85 -8.14 -4.29
CA GLU A 103 21.68 -9.21 -4.84
C GLU A 103 21.81 -10.41 -3.89
N LYS A 104 21.95 -11.61 -4.46
CA LYS A 104 22.30 -12.81 -3.69
C LYS A 104 23.74 -12.70 -3.19
N ILE A 105 23.95 -13.03 -1.92
CA ILE A 105 25.28 -13.24 -1.36
C ILE A 105 25.73 -14.64 -1.81
N ASP A 106 26.37 -14.72 -2.97
CA ASP A 106 26.97 -15.97 -3.45
C ASP A 106 28.50 -15.83 -3.41
N GLN A 107 29.19 -16.86 -2.91
CA GLN A 107 30.66 -16.88 -2.80
C GLN A 107 31.32 -16.97 -4.19
N LEU A 108 30.56 -17.38 -5.21
CA LEU A 108 31.02 -17.63 -6.57
C LEU A 108 30.72 -16.47 -7.55
N ARG A 109 30.99 -15.20 -7.18
CA ARG A 109 31.03 -13.99 -8.04
C ARG A 109 29.90 -13.73 -9.06
N ASN A 110 28.85 -14.55 -9.12
CA ASN A 110 27.71 -14.39 -10.01
C ASN A 110 26.67 -13.53 -9.30
N ARG A 111 26.76 -12.22 -9.50
CA ARG A 111 25.77 -11.25 -9.03
C ARG A 111 24.43 -11.52 -9.71
N ARG A 112 23.56 -12.26 -9.03
CA ARG A 112 22.18 -12.50 -9.47
C ARG A 112 21.24 -11.70 -8.57
N ARG A 113 20.38 -10.90 -9.20
CA ARG A 113 19.29 -10.19 -8.51
C ARG A 113 18.35 -11.20 -7.86
N VAL A 114 17.88 -10.86 -6.67
CA VAL A 114 16.88 -11.61 -5.92
C VAL A 114 15.51 -11.19 -6.46
N SER A 115 14.73 -12.14 -6.97
CA SER A 115 13.34 -11.83 -7.32
C SER A 115 12.50 -11.57 -6.07
N MET A 116 11.42 -10.82 -6.20
CA MET A 116 10.53 -10.52 -5.07
C MET A 116 9.97 -11.80 -4.45
N LEU A 117 9.59 -12.78 -5.28
CA LEU A 117 9.18 -14.11 -4.84
C LEU A 117 10.27 -14.81 -4.01
N GLN A 118 11.54 -14.77 -4.45
CA GLN A 118 12.65 -15.38 -3.71
C GLN A 118 12.86 -14.72 -2.35
N PHE A 119 12.72 -13.40 -2.27
CA PHE A 119 12.83 -12.66 -1.02
C PHE A 119 11.72 -13.03 -0.03
N TYR A 120 10.46 -12.99 -0.45
CA TYR A 120 9.34 -13.34 0.42
C TYR A 120 9.36 -14.82 0.82
N SER A 121 9.70 -15.71 -0.11
CA SER A 121 9.87 -17.15 0.19
C SER A 121 10.95 -17.37 1.25
N TYR A 122 12.07 -16.65 1.17
CA TYR A 122 13.13 -16.71 2.17
C TYR A 122 12.69 -16.18 3.54
N ARG A 123 11.95 -15.07 3.58
CA ARG A 123 11.43 -14.44 4.82
C ARG A 123 10.33 -15.29 5.49
N LEU A 124 9.50 -15.96 4.70
CA LEU A 124 8.40 -16.84 5.16
C LEU A 124 8.86 -18.28 5.42
N ALA A 125 10.11 -18.63 5.13
CA ALA A 125 10.64 -19.95 5.42
C ALA A 125 10.72 -20.19 6.94
N ILE A 126 10.13 -21.29 7.40
CA ILE A 126 10.16 -21.72 8.79
C ILE A 126 11.59 -22.15 9.16
N ARG A 127 12.11 -21.61 10.27
CA ARG A 127 13.45 -21.89 10.79
C ARG A 127 13.36 -22.10 12.30
N PRO A 128 14.30 -22.85 12.92
CA PRO A 128 14.31 -23.08 14.38
C PRO A 128 14.71 -21.83 15.20
N THR A 129 14.71 -20.64 14.60
CA THR A 129 15.14 -19.38 15.22
C THR A 129 13.92 -18.45 15.35
N PHE A 130 13.97 -17.55 16.33
CA PHE A 130 12.90 -16.57 16.51
C PHE A 130 12.74 -15.69 15.25
N SER A 131 11.51 -15.54 14.78
CA SER A 131 11.15 -14.71 13.63
C SER A 131 9.94 -13.84 13.96
N ALA A 132 10.15 -12.52 14.03
CA ALA A 132 9.06 -11.57 14.30
C ALA A 132 7.89 -11.71 13.30
N ILE A 133 8.18 -12.11 12.06
CA ILE A 133 7.17 -12.39 11.03
C ILE A 133 6.22 -13.49 11.48
N HIS A 134 6.74 -14.65 11.85
CA HIS A 134 5.91 -15.82 12.17
C HIS A 134 5.11 -15.66 13.46
N TYR A 135 5.61 -14.85 14.40
CA TYR A 135 4.92 -14.53 15.65
C TYR A 135 3.98 -13.32 15.54
N GLY A 136 3.84 -12.73 14.34
CA GLY A 136 3.02 -11.53 14.10
C GLY A 136 1.51 -11.75 14.12
N GLY A 137 1.01 -12.98 14.23
CA GLY A 137 -0.43 -13.28 14.35
C GLY A 137 -1.26 -12.74 13.17
N LYS A 138 -2.20 -11.82 13.43
CA LYS A 138 -2.99 -11.18 12.36
C LYS A 138 -2.13 -10.32 11.43
N LEU A 139 -1.09 -9.69 11.95
CA LEU A 139 -0.17 -8.89 11.14
C LEU A 139 0.62 -9.76 10.15
N PHE A 140 0.92 -11.00 10.54
CA PHE A 140 1.52 -11.99 9.64
C PHE A 140 0.60 -12.35 8.47
N GLN A 141 -0.69 -12.53 8.73
CA GLN A 141 -1.68 -12.81 7.68
C GLN A 141 -1.75 -11.66 6.67
N GLN A 142 -1.81 -10.42 7.16
CA GLN A 142 -1.79 -9.24 6.30
C GLN A 142 -0.49 -9.12 5.50
N TYR A 143 0.65 -9.45 6.10
CA TYR A 143 1.94 -9.45 5.43
C TYR A 143 2.01 -10.48 4.29
N ILE A 144 1.48 -11.69 4.49
CA ILE A 144 1.44 -12.72 3.42
C ILE A 144 0.57 -12.27 2.25
N ILE A 145 -0.65 -11.79 2.52
CA ILE A 145 -1.57 -11.35 1.45
C ILE A 145 -0.92 -10.21 0.65
N ASN A 146 -0.30 -9.25 1.32
CA ASN A 146 0.39 -8.16 0.65
C ASN A 146 1.63 -8.64 -0.12
N ALA A 147 2.36 -9.64 0.39
CA ALA A 147 3.47 -10.24 -0.34
C ALA A 147 3.01 -10.93 -1.63
N ASP A 148 1.89 -11.65 -1.58
CA ASP A 148 1.27 -12.34 -2.72
C ASP A 148 0.87 -11.35 -3.82
N VAL A 149 0.11 -10.31 -3.46
CA VAL A 149 -0.32 -9.22 -4.36
C VAL A 149 0.87 -8.48 -4.99
N LYS A 150 2.00 -8.38 -4.28
CA LYS A 150 3.21 -7.74 -4.80
C LYS A 150 4.00 -8.65 -5.76
N THR A 151 3.81 -9.97 -5.68
CA THR A 151 4.53 -10.95 -6.51
C THR A 151 3.81 -11.38 -7.78
N GLU A 152 2.50 -11.15 -7.87
CA GLU A 152 1.72 -11.24 -9.12
C GLU A 152 2.11 -10.14 -10.12
#